data_AF-A0A1I7Z3V0-F1
#
_entry.id   AF-A0A1I7Z3V0-F1
#
_cell.length_a   1.000
_cell.length_b   1.000
_cell.length_c   1.000
_cell.angle_alpha   90.00
_cell.angle_beta   90.00
_cell.angle_gamma   90.00
#
_symmetry.space_group_name_H-M   'P 1'
#
loop_
_entity.id
_entity.type
_entity.pdbx_description
1 polymer ?
#
loop_
_entity_poly.entity_id
_entity_poly.type
_entity_poly.pdbx_seq_one_letter_code
_entity_poly.pdbx_strand_id
1 'polypeptide(L)'
;MRKARFAYRAREGECVVTIDASNSLQVEKIRKIGRKYSKGIYSPMTVEGALIANDVLASCFSQLESHAVQKIALDFLLLARNTFGYLSGMAHHAVQDIPVFIDYVHQLSWYVLPFSKY
;
A
#
# COMPACT_ATOMS: atom_id res chain seq x y z
N MET A 1 1.63 -18.70 -15.51
CA MET A 1 2.18 -17.57 -14.71
C MET A 1 1.60 -17.66 -13.30
N ARG A 2 2.43 -17.65 -12.25
CA ARG A 2 1.97 -17.59 -10.85
C ARG A 2 1.48 -16.17 -10.57
N LYS A 3 0.19 -15.98 -10.33
CA LYS A 3 -0.42 -14.67 -10.08
C LYS A 3 -0.71 -14.53 -8.58
N ALA A 4 -0.40 -13.37 -8.01
CA ALA A 4 -0.81 -13.05 -6.65
C ALA A 4 -2.35 -13.13 -6.53
N ARG A 5 -2.83 -13.69 -5.42
CA ARG A 5 -4.25 -13.87 -5.15
C ARG A 5 -4.60 -13.20 -3.83
N PHE A 6 -5.76 -12.56 -3.77
CA PHE A 6 -6.23 -11.95 -2.54
C PHE A 6 -6.45 -12.97 -1.43
N ALA A 7 -6.05 -12.60 -0.21
CA ALA A 7 -6.18 -13.43 0.98
C ALA A 7 -7.64 -13.88 1.24
N TYR A 8 -8.63 -13.02 0.96
CA TYR A 8 -10.05 -13.38 1.14
C TYR A 8 -10.56 -14.43 0.13
N ARG A 9 -9.84 -14.64 -0.99
CA ARG A 9 -10.16 -15.67 -1.99
C ARG A 9 -9.40 -16.97 -1.74
N ALA A 10 -8.45 -17.02 -0.80
CA ALA A 10 -7.67 -18.22 -0.53
C ALA A 10 -8.58 -19.34 0.01
N ARG A 11 -8.26 -20.59 -0.33
CA ARG A 11 -9.00 -21.79 0.14
C ARG A 11 -8.05 -22.81 0.75
N GLU A 12 -8.56 -23.62 1.66
CA GLU A 12 -7.82 -24.76 2.22
C GLU A 12 -7.44 -25.74 1.09
N GLY A 13 -6.24 -26.31 1.20
CA GLY A 13 -5.66 -27.16 0.16
C GLY A 13 -4.96 -26.41 -0.99
N GLU A 14 -5.14 -25.08 -1.10
CA GLU A 14 -4.33 -24.26 -2.00
C GLU A 14 -2.92 -24.07 -1.44
N CYS A 15 -1.97 -23.74 -2.31
CA CYS A 15 -0.58 -23.58 -1.94
C CYS A 15 -0.21 -22.10 -1.72
N VAL A 16 0.66 -21.86 -0.73
CA VAL A 16 1.31 -20.59 -0.42
C VAL A 16 2.82 -20.77 -0.52
N VAL A 17 3.54 -19.67 -0.74
CA VAL A 17 5.01 -19.67 -0.77
C VAL A 17 5.52 -19.30 0.61
N THR A 18 6.33 -20.17 1.20
CA THR A 18 6.96 -19.99 2.50
C THR A 18 8.48 -19.97 2.36
N ILE A 19 9.17 -19.56 3.42
CA ILE A 19 10.62 -19.63 3.53
C ILE A 19 10.97 -20.61 4.63
N ASP A 20 11.86 -21.53 4.30
CA ASP A 20 12.41 -22.49 5.26
C ASP A 20 13.56 -21.87 6.08
N ALA A 21 13.96 -22.51 7.18
CA ALA A 21 15.09 -22.11 8.02
C ALA A 21 16.42 -21.98 7.25
N SER A 22 16.51 -22.62 6.09
CA SER A 22 17.61 -22.52 5.13
C SER A 22 17.56 -21.28 4.21
N ASN A 23 16.63 -20.34 4.43
CA ASN A 23 16.31 -19.21 3.54
C ASN A 23 15.94 -19.63 2.11
N SER A 24 15.47 -20.87 1.94
CA SER A 24 14.98 -21.36 0.65
C SER A 24 13.48 -21.17 0.50
N LEU A 25 13.03 -20.82 -0.70
CA LEU A 25 11.60 -20.67 -1.01
C LEU A 25 10.97 -22.06 -1.19
N GLN A 26 9.95 -22.34 -0.40
CA GLN A 26 9.18 -23.58 -0.44
C GLN A 26 7.71 -23.30 -0.71
N VAL A 27 6.98 -24.35 -1.09
CA VAL A 27 5.55 -24.26 -1.38
C VAL A 27 4.80 -25.17 -0.41
N GLU A 28 3.95 -24.57 0.42
CA GLU A 28 3.20 -25.26 1.47
C GLU A 28 1.70 -25.16 1.25
N LYS A 29 0.94 -26.14 1.72
CA LYS A 29 -0.52 -26.16 1.60
C LYS A 29 -1.19 -25.48 2.80
N ILE A 30 -2.19 -24.64 2.52
CA ILE A 30 -3.04 -24.03 3.54
C ILE A 30 -3.85 -25.14 4.23
N ARG A 31 -3.62 -25.31 5.53
CA ARG A 31 -4.34 -26.28 6.37
C ARG A 31 -5.62 -25.73 6.98
N LYS A 32 -5.63 -24.43 7.30
CA LYS A 32 -6.75 -23.77 7.99
C LYS A 32 -6.81 -22.30 7.60
N ILE A 33 -8.02 -21.78 7.43
CA ILE A 33 -8.25 -20.34 7.22
C ILE A 33 -9.06 -19.78 8.40
N GLY A 34 -8.66 -18.61 8.89
CA GLY A 34 -9.33 -17.92 9.99
C GLY A 34 -9.30 -16.41 9.85
N ARG A 35 -10.13 -15.72 10.64
CA ARG A 35 -10.14 -14.26 10.75
C ARG A 35 -9.74 -13.88 12.17
N LYS A 36 -8.90 -12.86 12.29
CA LYS A 36 -8.45 -12.31 13.57
C LYS A 36 -8.61 -10.79 13.54
N TYR A 37 -9.24 -10.23 14.57
CA TYR A 37 -9.31 -8.78 14.77
C TYR A 37 -8.12 -8.37 15.64
N SER A 38 -7.33 -7.42 15.14
CA SER A 38 -6.13 -6.90 15.80
C SER A 38 -6.10 -5.38 15.67
N LYS A 39 -5.36 -4.70 16.57
CA LYS A 39 -5.20 -3.23 16.54
C LYS A 39 -3.93 -2.86 15.75
N GLY A 40 -4.07 -1.93 14.79
CA GLY A 40 -2.97 -1.43 13.97
C GLY A 40 -2.72 -2.24 12.70
N ILE A 41 -2.19 -1.58 11.66
CA ILE A 41 -1.82 -2.17 10.37
C ILE A 41 -0.45 -1.61 9.98
N TYR A 42 0.43 -2.47 9.46
CA TYR A 42 1.75 -2.08 8.97
C TYR A 42 1.99 -2.74 7.61
N SER A 43 2.39 -1.96 6.60
CA SER A 43 2.63 -2.44 5.23
C SER A 43 3.66 -1.55 4.51
N PRO A 44 4.97 -1.80 4.70
CA PRO A 44 6.02 -1.01 4.06
C PRO A 44 6.14 -1.35 2.57
N MET A 45 6.41 -0.34 1.74
CA MET A 45 6.63 -0.52 0.31
C MET A 45 8.11 -0.85 0.06
N THR A 46 8.38 -2.07 -0.42
CA THR A 46 9.72 -2.50 -0.87
C THR A 46 9.89 -2.22 -2.37
N VAL A 47 11.13 -2.23 -2.84
CA VAL A 47 11.44 -1.99 -4.27
C VAL A 47 10.83 -3.09 -5.14
N GLU A 48 10.80 -4.32 -4.63
CA GLU A 48 10.29 -5.52 -5.29
C GLU A 48 8.75 -5.63 -5.20
N GLY A 49 8.10 -4.90 -4.28
CA GLY A 49 6.64 -4.97 -4.07
C GLY A 49 6.16 -6.26 -3.37
N ALA A 50 7.09 -6.99 -2.76
CA ALA A 50 6.84 -8.17 -1.94
C ALA A 50 7.61 -8.08 -0.61
N LEU A 51 7.06 -8.71 0.42
CA LEU A 51 7.61 -8.76 1.78
C LEU A 51 7.40 -10.15 2.37
N ILE A 52 8.34 -10.59 3.19
CA ILE A 52 8.22 -11.82 3.98
C ILE A 52 7.62 -11.44 5.33
N ALA A 53 6.47 -12.04 5.66
CA ALA A 53 5.80 -11.82 6.93
C ALA A 53 5.49 -13.18 7.57
N ASN A 54 6.05 -13.45 8.75
CA ASN A 54 5.95 -14.74 9.44
C ASN A 54 6.27 -15.92 8.50
N ASP A 55 7.41 -15.84 7.82
CA ASP A 55 7.90 -16.85 6.87
C ASP A 55 7.02 -17.09 5.64
N VAL A 56 6.00 -16.26 5.41
CA VAL A 56 5.14 -16.30 4.22
C VAL A 56 5.47 -15.15 3.29
N LEU A 57 5.64 -15.44 2.01
CA LEU A 57 5.83 -14.42 0.99
C LEU A 57 4.49 -13.75 0.67
N ALA A 58 4.38 -12.47 1.01
CA ALA A 58 3.19 -11.65 0.79
C ALA A 58 3.50 -10.48 -0.16
N SER A 59 2.50 -9.99 -0.87
CA SER A 59 2.62 -8.74 -1.61
C SER A 59 2.39 -7.54 -0.68
N CYS A 60 3.14 -6.46 -0.88
CA CYS A 60 2.95 -5.21 -0.14
C CYS A 60 1.66 -4.47 -0.52
N PHE A 61 0.92 -4.95 -1.52
CA PHE A 61 -0.31 -4.33 -2.01
C PHE A 61 -1.54 -5.02 -1.43
N SER A 62 -2.20 -4.36 -0.47
CA SER A 62 -3.36 -4.93 0.25
C SER A 62 -4.70 -4.76 -0.47
N GLN A 63 -4.82 -3.85 -1.45
CA GLN A 63 -6.14 -3.40 -1.92
C GLN A 63 -6.39 -3.34 -3.43
N LEU A 64 -5.41 -3.48 -4.32
CA LEU A 64 -5.63 -3.04 -5.70
C LEU A 64 -5.19 -4.06 -6.75
N GLU A 65 -6.18 -4.59 -7.46
CA GLU A 65 -6.08 -5.40 -8.68
C GLU A 65 -5.46 -4.61 -9.87
N SER A 66 -5.26 -3.28 -9.71
CA SER A 66 -4.76 -2.35 -10.74
C SER A 66 -3.42 -1.72 -10.34
N HIS A 67 -2.36 -2.53 -10.37
CA HIS A 67 -0.96 -2.14 -10.09
C HIS A 67 -0.43 -0.98 -10.96
N ALA A 68 -1.04 -0.73 -12.13
CA ALA A 68 -0.60 0.32 -13.05
C ALA A 68 -1.15 1.71 -12.68
N VAL A 69 -2.43 1.81 -12.32
CA VAL A 69 -3.10 3.13 -12.20
C VAL A 69 -2.62 3.89 -10.97
N GLN A 70 -2.42 3.21 -9.85
CA GLN A 70 -1.98 3.88 -8.62
C GLN A 70 -0.52 4.35 -8.72
N LYS A 71 0.33 3.55 -9.38
CA LYS A 71 1.71 3.95 -9.70
C LYS A 71 1.75 5.09 -10.70
N ILE A 72 0.97 5.01 -11.79
CA ILE A 72 0.86 6.08 -12.79
C ILE A 72 0.33 7.38 -12.16
N ALA A 73 -0.67 7.29 -11.27
CA ALA A 73 -1.22 8.47 -10.60
C ALA A 73 -0.20 9.12 -9.66
N LEU A 74 0.55 8.31 -8.90
CA LEU A 74 1.60 8.82 -8.01
C LEU A 74 2.79 9.39 -8.80
N ASP A 75 3.24 8.69 -9.85
CA ASP A 75 4.31 9.13 -10.75
C ASP A 75 3.92 10.42 -11.48
N PHE A 76 2.66 10.53 -11.95
CA PHE A 76 2.14 11.74 -12.59
C PHE A 76 2.10 12.93 -11.61
N LEU A 77 1.70 12.70 -10.35
CA LEU A 77 1.63 13.74 -9.33
C LEU A 77 3.04 14.21 -8.93
N LEU A 78 4.01 13.30 -8.82
CA LEU A 78 5.42 13.63 -8.58
C LEU A 78 6.03 14.39 -9.77
N LEU A 79 5.71 14.01 -11.00
CA LEU A 79 6.17 14.69 -12.21
C LEU A 79 5.60 16.12 -12.29
N ALA A 80 4.29 16.27 -12.06
CA ALA A 80 3.62 17.57 -12.01
C ALA A 80 4.15 18.46 -10.88
N ARG A 81 4.42 17.89 -9.70
CA ARG A 81 5.03 18.62 -8.59
C ARG A 81 6.47 19.01 -8.88
N ASN A 82 7.25 18.17 -9.56
CA ASN A 82 8.65 18.50 -9.87
C ASN A 82 8.74 19.60 -10.95
N THR A 83 7.88 19.57 -11.96
CA THR A 83 7.82 20.62 -12.99
C THR A 83 7.24 21.93 -12.44
N PHE A 84 6.23 21.86 -11.56
CA PHE A 84 5.67 23.04 -10.88
C PHE A 84 6.60 23.58 -9.79
N GLY A 85 7.29 22.69 -9.07
CA GLY A 85 8.25 22.98 -8.02
C GLY A 85 9.49 23.71 -8.51
N TYR A 86 9.92 23.42 -9.74
CA TYR A 86 10.99 24.16 -10.41
C TYR A 86 10.58 25.59 -10.79
N LEU A 87 9.27 25.83 -10.98
CA LEU A 87 8.69 27.17 -11.18
C LEU A 87 8.49 27.91 -9.84
N SER A 88 8.21 27.17 -8.77
CA SER A 88 7.98 27.68 -7.41
C SER A 88 9.21 27.48 -6.51
N GLY A 89 10.36 28.03 -6.89
CA GLY A 89 11.53 28.07 -6.01
C GLY A 89 11.26 28.98 -4.82
N MET A 90 10.69 28.47 -3.71
CA MET A 90 10.66 29.06 -2.35
C MET A 90 9.78 28.25 -1.35
N ALA A 91 9.99 26.95 -1.19
CA ALA A 91 9.32 26.22 -0.11
C ALA A 91 10.25 25.16 0.51
N HIS A 92 11.35 25.63 1.09
CA HIS A 92 12.05 24.88 2.12
C HIS A 92 11.16 24.82 3.36
N HIS A 93 10.67 23.64 3.72
CA HIS A 93 10.74 23.13 5.10
C HIS A 93 10.38 21.65 5.09
N ALA A 94 11.36 20.85 5.49
CA ALA A 94 11.19 19.46 5.86
C ALA A 94 10.23 19.39 7.07
N VAL A 95 9.07 18.76 6.89
CA VAL A 95 8.31 18.15 7.98
C VAL A 95 7.91 16.76 7.50
N GLN A 96 8.54 15.80 8.14
CA GLN A 96 8.22 14.38 8.14
C GLN A 96 6.87 14.18 8.87
N ASP A 97 6.10 13.20 8.42
CA ASP A 97 4.89 12.64 9.04
C ASP A 97 3.60 13.47 8.99
N ILE A 98 2.83 13.25 7.91
CA ILE A 98 1.41 12.85 7.81
C ILE A 98 1.14 12.71 6.29
N PRO A 99 0.47 11.66 5.78
CA PRO A 99 0.19 11.57 4.35
C PRO A 99 -0.68 12.76 3.92
N VAL A 100 -0.10 13.59 3.06
CA VAL A 100 -0.65 14.77 2.33
C VAL A 100 -2.08 14.64 1.79
N PHE A 101 -2.62 13.43 1.74
CA PHE A 101 -4.02 13.18 1.45
C PHE A 101 -4.97 13.77 2.49
N ILE A 102 -4.60 13.75 3.78
CA ILE A 102 -5.44 14.32 4.85
C ILE A 102 -5.52 15.85 4.75
N ASP A 103 -4.40 16.52 4.46
CA ASP A 103 -4.41 17.98 4.25
C ASP A 103 -5.26 18.39 3.04
N TYR A 104 -5.20 17.62 1.95
CA TYR A 104 -6.03 17.89 0.77
C TYR A 104 -7.53 17.70 1.08
N VAL A 105 -7.88 16.68 1.87
CA VAL A 105 -9.26 16.44 2.31
C VAL A 105 -9.73 17.53 3.27
N HIS A 106 -8.87 18.00 4.18
CA HIS A 106 -9.20 19.15 5.06
C HIS A 106 -9.40 20.44 4.29
N GLN A 107 -8.59 20.68 3.24
CA GLN A 107 -8.71 21.87 2.41
C GLN A 107 -9.93 21.80 1.47
N LEU A 108 -10.26 20.60 0.97
CA LEU A 108 -11.45 20.35 0.15
C LEU A 108 -12.74 20.39 0.98
N SER A 109 -12.69 19.97 2.26
CA SER A 109 -13.81 20.08 3.21
C SER A 109 -14.30 21.52 3.34
N TRP A 110 -13.38 22.49 3.32
CA TRP A 110 -13.72 23.91 3.39
C TRP A 110 -14.38 24.45 2.11
N TYR A 111 -14.22 23.76 0.99
CA TYR A 111 -14.82 24.13 -0.28
C TYR A 111 -16.18 23.47 -0.53
N VAL A 112 -16.37 22.24 -0.04
CA VAL A 112 -17.56 21.41 -0.34
C VAL A 112 -18.68 21.58 0.69
N LEU A 113 -18.40 22.06 1.90
CA LEU A 113 -19.40 22.23 2.97
C LEU A 113 -19.60 23.71 3.35
N PRO A 114 -20.35 24.51 2.57
CA PRO A 114 -20.65 25.89 2.94
C PRO A 114 -21.63 26.04 4.13
N PHE A 115 -22.02 24.96 4.81
CA PHE A 115 -23.04 24.97 5.87
C PHE A 115 -22.57 24.53 7.26
N SER A 116 -21.28 24.24 7.49
CA SER A 116 -20.78 24.00 8.86
C SER A 116 -20.37 25.31 9.54
N LYS A 117 -21.27 26.29 9.53
CA LYS A 117 -21.24 27.42 10.46
C LYS A 117 -22.32 27.17 11.50
N TYR A 118 -21.97 26.48 12.58
CA TYR A 118 -22.49 26.64 13.94
C TYR A 118 -21.56 25.93 14.92
#